data_AF-X0Y142-F1
#
_entry.id   AF-X0Y142-F1
#
_cell.length_a   1.000
_cell.length_b   1.000
_cell.length_c   1.000
_cell.angle_alpha   90.00
_cell.angle_beta   90.00
_cell.angle_gamma   90.00
#
_symmetry.space_group_name_H-M   'P 1'
#
loop_
_entity.id
_entity.type
_entity.pdbx_description
1 polymer ?
#
loop_
_entity_poly.entity_id
_entity_poly.type
_entity_poly.pdbx_seq_one_letter_code
_entity_poly.pdbx_strand_id
1 'polypeptide(L)'
;VDRMGAPENLQYGWDTPRKIALLKAVVDGSCGRKRDLWITEVNWPLKGAGKYSPASGKPNVSEEEQANYLVRYFILCLTSGLVERIYWWQLVAPGYGLIDSRKKEWRKRPSFYALKTIVSLLEGSTFTGKIPHPEALIFSFCKGKNNFIVCWTKGAPCEYVFPRRIMGMLSRDGEEIPFKDDRIKIDGCPKYVFIE
;
A
#
# COMPACT_ATOMS: atom_id res chain seq x y z
N VAL A 1 -9.58 -6.68 -8.73
CA VAL A 1 -8.30 -7.03 -9.39
C VAL A 1 -7.80 -5.85 -10.19
N ASP A 2 -6.69 -5.23 -9.79
CA ASP A 2 -6.13 -4.11 -10.54
C ASP A 2 -5.43 -4.62 -11.81
N ARG A 3 -5.64 -3.92 -12.93
CA ARG A 3 -5.10 -4.27 -14.25
C ARG A 3 -4.32 -3.12 -14.88
N MET A 4 -3.78 -2.19 -14.10
CA MET A 4 -3.06 -1.01 -14.61
C MET A 4 -1.71 -0.78 -13.92
N GLY A 5 -1.24 -1.72 -13.09
CA GLY A 5 0.05 -1.61 -12.41
C GLY A 5 -0.09 -0.89 -11.07
N ALA A 6 0.71 0.15 -10.84
CA ALA A 6 0.72 0.86 -9.56
C ALA A 6 -0.66 1.49 -9.24
N PRO A 7 -1.10 1.53 -7.97
CA PRO A 7 -2.42 2.05 -7.59
C PRO A 7 -2.63 3.55 -7.89
N GLU A 8 -1.55 4.29 -8.09
CA GLU A 8 -1.55 5.70 -8.47
C GLU A 8 -1.57 5.92 -9.99
N ASN A 9 -1.53 4.85 -10.79
CA ASN A 9 -1.68 4.95 -12.23
C ASN A 9 -3.13 5.33 -12.58
N LEU A 10 -3.26 6.21 -13.56
CA LEU A 10 -4.57 6.66 -14.01
C LEU A 10 -5.23 5.58 -14.86
N GLN A 11 -6.50 5.31 -14.58
CA GLN A 11 -7.39 4.55 -15.45
C GLN A 11 -8.54 5.45 -15.84
N TYR A 12 -8.64 5.80 -17.12
CA TYR A 12 -9.60 6.80 -17.62
C TYR A 12 -9.55 8.15 -16.86
N GLY A 13 -8.36 8.57 -16.43
CA GLY A 13 -8.16 9.82 -15.68
C GLY A 13 -8.31 9.70 -14.16
N TRP A 14 -8.61 8.51 -13.62
CA TRP A 14 -8.83 8.29 -12.20
C TRP A 14 -7.72 7.44 -11.58
N ASP A 15 -7.08 7.93 -10.51
CA ASP A 15 -6.23 7.15 -9.61
C ASP A 15 -7.08 6.53 -8.47
N THR A 16 -6.45 5.69 -7.64
CA THR A 16 -7.15 4.99 -6.55
C THR A 16 -7.97 5.93 -5.63
N PRO A 17 -7.43 7.03 -5.07
CA PRO A 17 -8.22 7.93 -4.23
C PRO A 17 -9.46 8.51 -4.94
N ARG A 18 -9.34 8.92 -6.21
CA ARG A 18 -10.48 9.44 -6.95
C ARG A 18 -11.50 8.36 -7.30
N LYS A 19 -11.06 7.13 -7.62
CA LYS A 19 -11.96 5.98 -7.83
C LYS A 19 -12.76 5.65 -6.56
N ILE A 20 -12.12 5.71 -5.39
CA ILE A 20 -12.77 5.49 -4.10
C ILE A 20 -13.81 6.57 -3.83
N ALA A 21 -13.46 7.84 -4.04
CA ALA A 21 -14.39 8.95 -3.86
C ALA A 21 -15.64 8.80 -4.76
N LEU A 22 -15.44 8.44 -6.03
CA LEU A 22 -16.53 8.15 -6.96
C LEU A 22 -17.39 6.98 -6.48
N LEU A 23 -16.77 5.85 -6.10
CA LEU A 23 -17.49 4.67 -5.61
C LEU A 23 -18.30 4.98 -4.35
N LYS A 24 -17.73 5.74 -3.41
CA LYS A 24 -18.43 6.19 -2.20
C LYS A 24 -19.67 7.02 -2.52
N ALA A 25 -19.54 7.98 -3.45
CA ALA A 25 -20.66 8.80 -3.90
C ALA A 25 -21.78 7.96 -4.54
N VAL A 26 -21.42 6.99 -5.38
CA VAL A 26 -22.38 6.06 -5.99
C VAL A 26 -23.12 5.24 -4.93
N VAL A 27 -22.40 4.67 -3.98
CA VAL A 27 -22.98 3.87 -2.89
C VAL A 27 -23.96 4.69 -2.05
N ASP A 28 -23.54 5.88 -1.60
CA ASP A 28 -24.36 6.74 -0.76
C ASP A 28 -25.60 7.25 -1.50
N GLY A 29 -25.42 7.68 -2.76
CA GLY A 29 -26.50 8.15 -3.61
C GLY A 29 -27.53 7.07 -3.92
N SER A 30 -27.08 5.85 -4.26
CA SER A 30 -27.97 4.73 -4.57
C SER A 30 -28.75 4.24 -3.35
N CYS A 31 -28.17 4.37 -2.15
CA CYS A 31 -28.83 4.02 -0.90
C CYS A 31 -29.72 5.13 -0.32
N GLY A 32 -29.64 6.35 -0.85
CA GLY A 32 -30.29 7.55 -0.28
C GLY A 32 -29.79 7.94 1.12
N ARG A 33 -28.67 7.36 1.57
CA ARG A 33 -28.05 7.63 2.88
C ARG A 33 -26.59 7.19 2.89
N LYS A 34 -25.81 7.76 3.81
CA LYS A 34 -24.41 7.35 4.03
C LYS A 34 -24.32 5.87 4.42
N ARG A 35 -23.41 5.14 3.78
CA ARG A 35 -23.06 3.75 4.09
C ARG A 35 -21.57 3.56 4.21
N ASP A 36 -21.17 2.53 4.96
CA ASP A 36 -19.80 2.09 4.97
C ASP A 36 -19.42 1.54 3.59
N LEU A 37 -18.20 1.84 3.15
CA LEU A 37 -17.67 1.35 1.88
C LEU A 37 -16.65 0.25 2.14
N TRP A 38 -16.93 -0.94 1.61
CA TRP A 38 -16.03 -2.08 1.70
C TRP A 38 -15.46 -2.41 0.33
N ILE A 39 -14.15 -2.59 0.28
CA ILE A 39 -13.45 -3.14 -0.88
C ILE A 39 -13.35 -4.64 -0.65
N THR A 40 -14.28 -5.39 -1.24
CA THR A 40 -14.41 -6.83 -1.00
C THR A 40 -13.37 -7.69 -1.71
N GLU A 41 -12.74 -7.17 -2.76
CA GLU A 41 -11.67 -7.87 -3.48
C GLU A 41 -10.62 -6.92 -4.08
N VAL A 42 -9.37 -7.08 -3.66
CA VAL A 42 -8.20 -6.46 -4.33
C VAL A 42 -7.02 -7.42 -4.39
N ASN A 43 -6.30 -7.40 -5.52
CA ASN A 43 -4.99 -8.03 -5.73
C ASN A 43 -4.39 -7.59 -7.06
N TRP A 44 -3.16 -8.06 -7.28
CA TRP A 44 -2.46 -8.01 -8.56
C TRP A 44 -2.09 -9.43 -9.03
N PRO A 45 -2.37 -9.76 -10.31
CA PRO A 45 -1.86 -10.97 -10.97
C PRO A 45 -0.33 -10.98 -11.02
N LEU A 46 0.28 -12.12 -10.76
CA LEU A 46 1.74 -12.30 -10.75
C LEU A 46 2.29 -12.75 -12.11
N LYS A 47 3.45 -12.20 -12.50
CA LYS A 47 4.22 -12.62 -13.69
C LYS A 47 4.59 -14.10 -13.57
N GLY A 48 4.48 -14.84 -14.67
CA GLY A 48 4.86 -16.26 -14.70
C GLY A 48 3.90 -17.22 -13.99
N ALA A 49 2.70 -16.77 -13.61
CA ALA A 49 1.70 -17.63 -12.95
C ALA A 49 1.01 -18.64 -13.89
N GLY A 50 1.12 -18.47 -15.21
CA GLY A 50 0.52 -19.36 -16.21
C GLY A 50 -0.97 -19.60 -15.97
N LYS A 51 -1.40 -20.86 -15.93
CA LYS A 51 -2.80 -21.27 -15.69
C LYS A 51 -3.40 -20.81 -14.37
N TYR A 52 -2.57 -20.33 -13.43
CA TYR A 52 -3.02 -19.81 -12.14
C TYR A 52 -3.27 -18.31 -12.12
N SER A 53 -2.97 -17.60 -13.22
CA SER A 53 -3.28 -16.18 -13.32
C SER A 53 -4.79 -15.98 -13.43
N PRO A 54 -5.40 -15.07 -12.63
CA PRO A 54 -6.82 -14.76 -12.73
C PRO A 54 -7.12 -13.85 -13.93
N ALA A 55 -6.08 -13.38 -14.61
CA ALA A 55 -6.17 -12.62 -15.85
C ALA A 55 -5.16 -13.16 -16.87
N SER A 56 -5.66 -13.69 -17.98
CA SER A 56 -4.87 -14.06 -19.15
C SER A 56 -4.45 -12.78 -19.88
N GLY A 57 -3.36 -12.12 -19.45
CA GLY A 57 -2.90 -10.89 -20.10
C GLY A 57 -2.15 -9.94 -19.19
N LYS A 58 -1.87 -8.73 -19.70
CA LYS A 58 -1.20 -7.66 -18.95
C LYS A 58 -2.19 -6.87 -18.09
N PRO A 59 -1.70 -6.21 -17.02
CA PRO A 59 -0.39 -6.33 -16.41
C PRO A 59 -0.37 -7.46 -15.38
N ASN A 60 0.60 -8.34 -15.56
CA ASN A 60 1.09 -9.18 -14.49
C ASN A 60 2.26 -8.44 -13.85
N VAL A 61 2.40 -8.48 -12.53
CA VAL A 61 3.45 -7.78 -11.77
C VAL A 61 4.42 -8.78 -11.13
N SER A 62 5.63 -8.36 -10.80
CA SER A 62 6.56 -9.16 -10.01
C SER A 62 6.06 -9.30 -8.55
N GLU A 63 6.61 -10.25 -7.80
CA GLU A 63 6.30 -10.37 -6.37
C GLU A 63 6.65 -9.10 -5.58
N GLU A 64 7.74 -8.42 -5.97
CA GLU A 64 8.17 -7.14 -5.38
C GLU A 64 7.23 -5.98 -5.74
N GLU A 65 6.81 -5.90 -6.99
CA GLU A 65 5.83 -4.91 -7.43
C GLU A 65 4.49 -5.12 -6.69
N GLN A 66 4.03 -6.37 -6.54
CA GLN A 66 2.82 -6.68 -5.77
C GLN A 66 2.94 -6.21 -4.32
N ALA A 67 4.08 -6.47 -3.67
CA ALA A 67 4.29 -6.07 -2.28
C ALA A 67 4.30 -4.55 -2.10
N ASN A 68 4.97 -3.82 -3.01
CA ASN A 68 4.93 -2.36 -3.05
C ASN A 68 3.49 -1.85 -3.23
N TYR A 69 2.78 -2.37 -4.23
CA TYR A 69 1.44 -1.92 -4.58
C TYR A 69 0.41 -2.23 -3.49
N LEU A 70 0.56 -3.35 -2.78
CA LEU A 70 -0.24 -3.69 -1.61
C LEU A 70 -0.17 -2.58 -0.57
N VAL A 71 1.02 -2.21 -0.10
CA VAL A 71 1.18 -1.17 0.94
C VAL A 71 0.63 0.16 0.45
N ARG A 72 1.03 0.58 -0.75
CA ARG A 72 0.59 1.86 -1.34
C ARG A 72 -0.93 1.93 -1.46
N TYR A 73 -1.58 0.86 -1.93
CA TYR A 73 -3.02 0.80 -2.06
C TYR A 73 -3.74 0.90 -0.72
N PHE A 74 -3.29 0.13 0.28
CA PHE A 74 -3.87 0.17 1.62
C PHE A 74 -3.74 1.57 2.24
N ILE A 75 -2.57 2.21 2.13
CA ILE A 75 -2.37 3.59 2.63
C ILE A 75 -3.26 4.58 1.88
N LEU A 76 -3.36 4.51 0.55
CA LEU A 76 -4.23 5.41 -0.23
C LEU A 76 -5.70 5.24 0.11
N CYS A 77 -6.14 4.00 0.34
CA CYS A 77 -7.51 3.73 0.78
C CYS A 77 -7.77 4.27 2.19
N LEU A 78 -6.88 3.97 3.14
CA LEU A 78 -7.01 4.41 4.53
C LEU A 78 -7.02 5.94 4.62
N THR A 79 -6.05 6.60 3.99
CA THR A 79 -5.90 8.06 4.05
C THR A 79 -6.96 8.82 3.27
N SER A 80 -7.78 8.13 2.47
CA SER A 80 -8.99 8.75 1.88
C SER A 80 -10.05 9.05 2.93
N GLY A 81 -10.07 8.32 4.06
CA GLY A 81 -11.13 8.40 5.06
C GLY A 81 -12.50 7.90 4.60
N LEU A 82 -12.60 7.26 3.42
CA LEU A 82 -13.87 6.84 2.82
C LEU A 82 -14.08 5.34 2.85
N VAL A 83 -13.05 4.55 3.12
CA VAL A 83 -13.08 3.07 3.08
C VAL A 83 -13.04 2.53 4.49
N GLU A 84 -14.05 1.76 4.85
CA GLU A 84 -14.16 1.12 6.17
C GLU A 84 -13.38 -0.20 6.24
N ARG A 85 -13.38 -0.97 5.14
CA ARG A 85 -12.73 -2.29 5.12
C ARG A 85 -12.18 -2.67 3.76
N ILE A 86 -11.04 -3.36 3.75
CA ILE A 86 -10.37 -3.88 2.56
C ILE A 86 -10.11 -5.37 2.76
N TYR A 87 -10.49 -6.18 1.77
CA TYR A 87 -10.21 -7.59 1.73
C TYR A 87 -9.23 -7.90 0.60
N TRP A 88 -8.04 -8.35 0.99
CA TRP A 88 -7.07 -8.88 0.04
C TRP A 88 -7.54 -10.25 -0.48
N TRP A 89 -7.61 -10.40 -1.79
CA TRP A 89 -8.02 -11.63 -2.44
C TRP A 89 -6.84 -12.24 -3.20
N GLN A 90 -6.13 -13.26 -2.72
CA GLN A 90 -6.36 -14.09 -1.54
C GLN A 90 -5.10 -14.21 -0.71
N LEU A 91 -5.23 -14.70 0.52
CA LEU A 91 -4.06 -15.04 1.34
C LEU A 91 -3.19 -16.11 0.68
N VAL A 92 -3.80 -17.20 0.20
CA VAL A 92 -3.10 -18.35 -0.39
C VAL A 92 -3.59 -18.56 -1.82
N ALA A 93 -2.78 -18.21 -2.81
CA ALA A 93 -3.10 -18.46 -4.21
C ALA A 93 -1.81 -18.42 -5.05
N PRO A 94 -1.58 -19.39 -5.95
CA PRO A 94 -0.34 -19.46 -6.73
C PRO A 94 -0.10 -18.24 -7.64
N GLY A 95 -1.17 -17.64 -8.19
CA GLY A 95 -1.04 -16.61 -9.21
C GLY A 95 -1.17 -15.17 -8.74
N TYR A 96 -1.54 -14.93 -7.48
CA TYR A 96 -1.85 -13.58 -6.98
C TYR A 96 -1.91 -13.48 -5.46
N GLY A 97 -1.84 -14.61 -4.73
CA GLY A 97 -1.93 -14.59 -3.27
C GLY A 97 -0.61 -14.25 -2.60
N LEU A 98 -0.66 -14.01 -1.30
CA LEU A 98 0.51 -13.66 -0.47
C LEU A 98 1.38 -14.88 -0.14
N ILE A 99 0.82 -16.08 -0.26
CA ILE A 99 1.48 -17.37 0.00
C ILE A 99 1.39 -18.24 -1.25
N ASP A 100 2.52 -18.82 -1.64
CA ASP A 100 2.64 -19.82 -2.70
C ASP A 100 2.54 -21.23 -2.10
N SER A 101 1.48 -21.95 -2.42
CA SER A 101 1.15 -23.28 -1.90
C SER A 101 1.42 -24.42 -2.90
N ARG A 102 2.15 -24.16 -4.00
CA ARG A 102 2.41 -25.18 -5.04
C ARG A 102 3.38 -26.28 -4.60
N LYS A 103 4.22 -26.01 -3.60
CA LYS A 103 5.13 -26.99 -2.99
C LYS A 103 4.55 -27.48 -1.66
N LYS A 104 5.09 -28.59 -1.15
CA LYS A 104 4.72 -29.14 0.17
C LYS A 104 4.85 -28.10 1.28
N GLU A 105 5.94 -27.34 1.26
CA GLU A 105 6.14 -26.21 2.17
C GLU A 105 5.59 -24.93 1.55
N TRP A 106 4.74 -24.24 2.32
CA TRP A 106 4.14 -22.98 1.90
C TRP A 106 5.17 -21.86 1.99
N ARG A 107 5.40 -21.17 0.86
CA ARG A 107 6.33 -20.05 0.79
C ARG A 107 5.59 -18.73 0.92
N LYS A 108 5.92 -17.96 1.95
CA LYS A 108 5.49 -16.56 2.10
C LYS A 108 6.20 -15.70 1.06
N ARG A 109 5.46 -14.89 0.34
CA ARG A 109 5.99 -13.90 -0.62
C ARG A 109 6.32 -12.60 0.10
N PRO A 110 7.09 -11.68 -0.52
CA PRO A 110 7.35 -10.36 0.05
C PRO A 110 6.07 -9.62 0.49
N SER A 111 4.99 -9.75 -0.28
CA SER A 111 3.69 -9.13 0.02
C SER A 111 3.05 -9.64 1.33
N PHE A 112 3.39 -10.86 1.78
CA PHE A 112 2.99 -11.35 3.11
C PHE A 112 3.63 -10.54 4.23
N TYR A 113 4.96 -10.31 4.14
CA TYR A 113 5.70 -9.54 5.13
C TYR A 113 5.30 -8.06 5.10
N ALA A 114 5.11 -7.50 3.91
CA ALA A 114 4.59 -6.15 3.73
C ALA A 114 3.22 -5.96 4.41
N LEU A 115 2.28 -6.90 4.21
CA LEU A 115 0.97 -6.86 4.89
C LEU A 115 1.11 -6.99 6.42
N LYS A 116 1.95 -7.92 6.89
CA LYS A 116 2.24 -8.09 8.33
C LYS A 116 2.75 -6.78 8.94
N THR A 117 3.65 -6.08 8.26
CA THR A 117 4.22 -4.82 8.73
C THR A 117 3.19 -3.71 8.79
N ILE A 118 2.38 -3.49 7.73
CA ILE A 118 1.34 -2.45 7.79
C ILE A 118 0.27 -2.76 8.83
N VAL A 119 -0.10 -4.03 9.05
CA VAL A 119 -1.05 -4.37 10.12
C VAL A 119 -0.47 -3.99 11.48
N SER A 120 0.77 -4.39 11.77
CA SER A 120 1.46 -4.05 13.02
C SER A 120 1.56 -2.54 13.26
N LEU A 121 1.84 -1.76 12.21
CA LEU A 121 2.03 -0.31 12.32
C LEU A 121 0.71 0.47 12.31
N LEU A 122 -0.28 0.08 11.51
CA LEU A 122 -1.51 0.84 11.31
C LEU A 122 -2.63 0.46 12.28
N GLU A 123 -2.63 -0.74 12.83
CA GLU A 123 -3.63 -1.13 13.82
C GLU A 123 -3.56 -0.21 15.05
N GLY A 124 -4.68 0.43 15.39
CA GLY A 124 -4.77 1.42 16.46
C GLY A 124 -4.10 2.77 16.17
N SER A 125 -3.63 2.99 14.94
CA SER A 125 -3.01 4.24 14.52
C SER A 125 -4.02 5.20 13.90
N THR A 126 -3.77 6.49 14.04
CA THR A 126 -4.55 7.57 13.42
C THR A 126 -3.73 8.23 12.33
N PHE A 127 -4.32 8.42 11.15
CA PHE A 127 -3.74 9.26 10.10
C PHE A 127 -3.84 10.73 10.51
N THR A 128 -2.70 11.44 10.56
CA THR A 128 -2.64 12.83 11.05
C THR A 128 -2.47 13.85 9.94
N GLY A 129 -2.06 13.45 8.74
CA GLY A 129 -2.00 14.33 7.59
C GLY A 129 -1.02 13.89 6.51
N LYS A 130 -1.12 14.53 5.34
CA LYS A 130 -0.19 14.33 4.23
C LYS A 130 0.80 15.49 4.20
N ILE A 131 2.09 15.19 4.19
CA ILE A 131 3.13 16.21 4.03
C ILE A 131 3.25 16.56 2.54
N PRO A 132 3.11 17.84 2.15
CA PRO A 132 3.26 18.26 0.76
C PRO A 132 4.68 18.00 0.24
N HIS A 133 4.79 17.29 -0.89
CA HIS A 133 6.04 17.10 -1.60
C HIS A 133 5.75 16.98 -3.11
N PRO A 134 6.56 17.59 -4.00
CA PRO A 134 6.30 17.57 -5.44
C PRO A 134 6.43 16.17 -6.04
N GLU A 135 7.35 15.36 -5.53
CA GLU A 135 7.74 14.07 -6.14
C GLU A 135 7.35 12.85 -5.32
N ALA A 136 7.01 13.02 -4.04
CA ALA A 136 6.84 11.93 -3.09
C ALA A 136 5.46 11.97 -2.44
N LEU A 137 4.95 10.81 -2.08
CA LEU A 137 3.80 10.69 -1.20
C LEU A 137 4.32 10.41 0.20
N ILE A 138 3.96 11.28 1.14
CA ILE A 138 4.44 11.26 2.52
C ILE A 138 3.23 11.41 3.44
N PHE A 139 2.94 10.39 4.23
CA PHE A 139 1.75 10.31 5.09
C PHE A 139 2.17 10.15 6.54
N SER A 140 1.63 11.00 7.41
CA SER A 140 1.91 11.00 8.84
C SER A 140 0.85 10.23 9.62
N PHE A 141 1.31 9.46 10.60
CA PHE A 141 0.48 8.65 11.48
C PHE A 141 0.94 8.80 12.93
N CYS A 142 0.01 8.58 13.85
CA CYS A 142 0.27 8.52 15.28
C CYS A 142 -0.30 7.22 15.86
N LYS A 143 0.50 6.50 16.65
CA LYS A 143 0.11 5.32 17.43
C LYS A 143 0.44 5.54 18.90
N GLY A 144 -0.56 5.88 19.70
CA GLY A 144 -0.35 6.27 21.10
C GLY A 144 0.47 7.56 21.20
N LYS A 145 1.73 7.46 21.64
CA LYS A 145 2.69 8.59 21.69
C LYS A 145 3.70 8.58 20.54
N ASN A 146 3.70 7.53 19.71
CA ASN A 146 4.70 7.34 18.67
C ASN A 146 4.21 7.93 17.36
N ASN A 147 5.00 8.81 16.76
CA ASN A 147 4.76 9.35 15.43
C ASN A 147 5.58 8.59 14.40
N PHE A 148 4.94 8.24 13.29
CA PHE A 148 5.65 7.63 12.17
C PHE A 148 5.08 8.08 10.83
N ILE A 149 5.91 7.97 9.82
CA ILE A 149 5.64 8.38 8.45
C ILE A 149 5.68 7.16 7.55
N VAL A 150 4.78 7.11 6.58
CA VAL A 150 4.88 6.17 5.44
C VAL A 150 5.16 6.97 4.18
N CYS A 151 6.22 6.63 3.46
CA CYS A 151 6.61 7.38 2.26
C CYS A 151 7.10 6.52 1.10
N TRP A 152 6.84 6.98 -0.13
CA TRP A 152 7.36 6.43 -1.39
C TRP A 152 7.24 7.47 -2.51
N THR A 153 7.85 7.20 -3.66
CA THR A 153 7.67 7.98 -4.91
C THR A 153 7.16 7.10 -6.05
N LYS A 154 6.46 7.74 -7.00
CA LYS A 154 6.10 7.14 -8.29
C LYS A 154 7.21 7.30 -9.34
N GLY A 155 8.05 8.32 -9.18
CA GLY A 155 9.05 8.74 -10.15
C GLY A 155 10.44 8.25 -9.79
N ALA A 156 11.44 9.03 -10.19
CA ALA A 156 12.82 8.80 -9.80
C ALA A 156 12.98 8.94 -8.28
N PRO A 157 13.91 8.20 -7.65
CA PRO A 157 14.23 8.38 -6.25
C PRO A 157 14.60 9.83 -5.94
N CYS A 158 14.09 10.36 -4.83
CA CYS A 158 14.36 11.71 -4.36
C CYS A 158 14.85 11.68 -2.91
N GLU A 159 15.59 12.71 -2.50
CA GLU A 159 15.97 12.88 -1.10
C GLU A 159 14.92 13.71 -0.37
N TYR A 160 14.72 13.40 0.91
CA TYR A 160 13.86 14.18 1.79
C TYR A 160 14.52 14.34 3.15
N VAL A 161 14.49 15.55 3.68
CA VAL A 161 15.01 15.89 5.02
C VAL A 161 13.82 16.15 5.93
N PHE A 162 13.70 15.37 7.01
CA PHE A 162 12.63 15.57 7.96
C PHE A 162 12.93 16.78 8.85
N PRO A 163 11.91 17.60 9.18
CA PRO A 163 12.07 18.72 10.12
C PRO A 163 12.21 18.25 11.58
N ARG A 164 11.96 16.97 11.83
CA ARG A 164 12.09 16.33 13.15
C ARG A 164 13.08 15.19 13.08
N ARG A 165 13.68 14.89 14.23
CA ARG A 165 14.68 13.85 14.34
C ARG A 165 14.13 12.48 13.93
N ILE A 166 14.87 11.76 13.10
CA ILE A 166 14.57 10.35 12.80
C ILE A 166 15.03 9.49 13.98
N MET A 167 14.11 8.71 14.54
CA MET A 167 14.35 7.80 15.66
C MET A 167 14.52 6.34 15.21
N GLY A 168 14.03 6.00 14.03
CA GLY A 168 14.13 4.65 13.46
C GLY A 168 13.58 4.60 12.04
N MET A 169 13.97 3.58 11.29
CA MET A 169 13.44 3.37 9.94
C MET A 169 13.28 1.87 9.67
N LEU A 170 12.13 1.50 9.09
CA LEU A 170 11.84 0.14 8.65
C LEU A 170 11.63 0.10 7.13
N SER A 171 12.04 -1.01 6.53
CA SER A 171 11.70 -1.40 5.18
C SER A 171 10.23 -1.73 5.06
N ARG A 172 9.71 -1.78 3.82
CA ARG A 172 8.37 -2.27 3.50
C ARG A 172 8.03 -3.57 4.23
N ASP A 173 9.01 -4.47 4.34
CA ASP A 173 8.85 -5.83 4.86
C ASP A 173 9.10 -5.92 6.37
N GLY A 174 9.42 -4.80 7.03
CA GLY A 174 9.56 -4.70 8.48
C GLY A 174 10.98 -4.90 9.01
N GLU A 175 11.99 -4.84 8.14
CA GLU A 175 13.41 -4.92 8.53
C GLU A 175 13.96 -3.53 8.85
N GLU A 176 14.83 -3.40 9.85
CA GLU A 176 15.51 -2.14 10.14
C GLU A 176 16.41 -1.72 8.99
N ILE A 177 16.32 -0.45 8.58
CA ILE A 177 17.19 0.12 7.55
C ILE A 177 18.07 1.19 8.19
N PRO A 178 19.40 1.18 7.94
CA PRO A 178 20.26 2.27 8.38
C PRO A 178 19.85 3.60 7.74
N PHE A 179 19.93 4.67 8.53
CA PHE A 179 19.74 6.05 8.09
C PHE A 179 20.87 6.90 8.64
N LYS A 180 21.08 8.06 8.02
CA LYS A 180 22.10 9.02 8.43
C LYS A 180 21.45 10.38 8.62
N ASP A 181 21.63 10.95 9.81
CA ASP A 181 21.02 12.21 10.21
C ASP A 181 19.49 12.17 10.00
N ASP A 182 18.87 13.30 9.64
CA ASP A 182 17.44 13.40 9.38
C ASP A 182 17.10 13.30 7.88
N ARG A 183 18.01 12.72 7.08
CA ARG A 183 17.89 12.60 5.62
C ARG A 183 17.59 11.16 5.21
N ILE A 184 16.63 11.00 4.31
CA ILE A 184 16.31 9.71 3.69
C ILE A 184 16.27 9.79 2.17
N LYS A 185 16.49 8.63 1.53
CA LYS A 185 16.20 8.41 0.11
C LYS A 185 14.82 7.75 -0.04
N ILE A 186 13.88 8.48 -0.62
CA ILE A 186 12.56 7.98 -0.97
C ILE A 186 12.64 7.40 -2.39
N ASP A 187 12.17 6.16 -2.55
CA ASP A 187 12.11 5.47 -3.84
C ASP A 187 10.72 4.79 -4.00
N GLY A 188 10.58 3.90 -4.96
CA GLY A 188 9.33 3.17 -5.15
C GLY A 188 9.01 2.14 -4.06
N CYS A 189 9.94 1.76 -3.20
CA CYS A 189 9.66 0.86 -2.10
C CYS A 189 9.16 1.68 -0.89
N PRO A 190 7.95 1.41 -0.36
CA PRO A 190 7.47 2.07 0.84
C PRO A 190 8.44 1.91 2.01
N LYS A 191 8.66 2.99 2.74
CA LYS A 191 9.47 3.02 3.96
C LYS A 191 8.64 3.56 5.11
N TYR A 192 8.92 3.09 6.31
CA TYR A 192 8.33 3.60 7.55
C TYR A 192 9.40 4.33 8.33
N VAL A 193 9.18 5.60 8.64
CA VAL A 193 10.15 6.46 9.34
C VAL A 193 9.54 6.89 10.66
N PHE A 194 10.17 6.55 11.77
CA PHE A 194 9.75 6.95 13.11
C PHE A 194 10.43 8.27 13.45
N ILE A 195 9.64 9.23 13.91
CA ILE A 195 10.11 10.58 14.22
C ILE A 195 9.72 10.96 15.65
N GLU A 196 10.46 11.90 16.23
CA GLU A 196 10.13 12.53 17.51
C GLU A 196 8.73 13.20 17.51
#